data_AF-A0A965P6G1-F1
#
_entry.id   AF-A0A965P6G1-F1
#
_cell.length_a   1.000
_cell.length_b   1.000
_cell.length_c   1.000
_cell.angle_alpha   90.00
_cell.angle_beta   90.00
_cell.angle_gamma   90.00
#
_symmetry.space_group_name_H-M   'P 1'
#
loop_
_entity.id
_entity.type
_entity.pdbx_description
1 polymer ?
#
loop_
_entity_poly.entity_id
_entity_poly.type
_entity_poly.pdbx_seq_one_letter_code
_entity_poly.pdbx_strand_id
1 'polypeptide(L)'
;MNINQIQMAISLLPVAYVIAMAVPVMVIDIKQNRVPNKAIIPLLLLTLLCWLTLAIWQGKWAELGLSILMSLCLFSLGICLNYIDWIGMGDAKCMAILGLIIAWFSIPASLVFPLVIVALVLVSVLALLFLDAIGLIDISRFKVVLLYPSILIAFGFTMLYLMK
;
A
#
# COMPACT_ATOMS: atom_id res chain seq x y z
N MET A 1 6.73 -2.51 30.90
CA MET A 1 6.51 -2.95 29.51
C MET A 1 7.78 -3.66 29.06
N ASN A 2 7.67 -4.90 28.60
CA ASN A 2 8.84 -5.71 28.24
C ASN A 2 9.43 -5.20 26.91
N ILE A 3 10.74 -5.37 26.65
CA ILE A 3 11.41 -4.86 25.44
C ILE A 3 10.68 -5.31 24.16
N ASN A 4 10.24 -6.56 24.11
CA ASN A 4 9.50 -7.11 22.97
C ASN A 4 8.14 -6.42 22.74
N GLN A 5 7.47 -5.96 23.81
CA GLN A 5 6.21 -5.23 23.70
C GLN A 5 6.42 -3.84 23.11
N ILE A 6 7.53 -3.17 23.47
CA ILE A 6 7.87 -1.84 22.93
C ILE A 6 8.16 -1.95 21.43
N GLN A 7 8.90 -2.99 21.03
CA GLN A 7 9.20 -3.25 19.62
C GLN A 7 7.94 -3.50 18.80
N MET A 8 7.02 -4.33 19.32
CA MET A 8 5.76 -4.62 18.65
C MET A 8 4.89 -3.37 18.51
N ALA A 9 4.86 -2.51 19.54
CA ALA A 9 4.15 -1.24 19.47
C ALA A 9 4.72 -0.32 18.39
N ILE A 10 6.06 -0.18 18.32
CA ILE A 10 6.71 0.67 17.31
C ILE A 10 6.45 0.15 15.89
N SER A 11 6.52 -1.17 15.67
CA SER A 11 6.28 -1.75 14.34
C SER A 11 4.83 -1.63 13.88
N LEU A 12 3.87 -1.57 14.80
CA LEU A 12 2.45 -1.46 14.49
C LEU A 12 1.97 -0.01 14.30
N LEU A 13 2.75 1.00 14.72
CA LEU A 13 2.39 2.42 14.54
C LEU A 13 2.11 2.79 13.08
N PRO A 14 2.96 2.43 12.09
CA PRO A 14 2.66 2.70 10.68
C PRO A 14 1.38 2.02 10.20
N VAL A 15 1.14 0.78 10.64
CA VAL A 15 -0.06 0.00 10.28
C VAL A 15 -1.31 0.67 10.84
N ALA A 16 -1.26 1.11 12.10
CA ALA A 16 -2.35 1.83 12.74
C ALA A 16 -2.65 3.16 12.02
N TYR A 17 -1.62 3.87 11.58
CA TYR A 17 -1.79 5.10 10.79
C TYR A 17 -2.47 4.81 9.45
N VAL A 18 -2.07 3.75 8.74
CA VAL A 18 -2.73 3.33 7.49
C VAL A 18 -4.20 3.05 7.73
N ILE A 19 -4.55 2.30 8.77
CA ILE A 19 -5.95 1.98 9.11
C ILE A 19 -6.75 3.26 9.43
N ALA A 20 -6.18 4.16 10.23
CA ALA A 20 -6.83 5.41 10.61
C ALA A 20 -7.06 6.34 9.40
N MET A 21 -6.12 6.34 8.44
CA MET A 21 -6.17 7.21 7.27
C MET A 21 -6.81 6.55 6.03
N ALA A 22 -7.03 5.24 6.03
CA ALA A 22 -7.62 4.52 4.90
C ALA A 22 -8.98 5.11 4.48
N VAL A 23 -9.88 5.29 5.44
CA VAL A 23 -11.23 5.84 5.20
C VAL A 23 -11.19 7.30 4.72
N PRO A 24 -10.55 8.26 5.43
CA PRO A 24 -10.54 9.65 4.97
C PRO A 24 -9.81 9.81 3.64
N VAL A 25 -8.74 9.07 3.38
CA VAL A 25 -8.03 9.14 2.09
C VAL A 25 -8.89 8.56 0.97
N MET A 26 -9.58 7.44 1.18
CA MET A 26 -10.50 6.88 0.18
C MET A 26 -11.66 7.83 -0.13
N VAL A 27 -12.22 8.51 0.88
CA VAL A 27 -13.29 9.50 0.67
C VAL A 27 -12.79 10.71 -0.14
N ILE A 28 -11.55 11.17 0.12
CA ILE A 28 -10.94 12.27 -0.65
C ILE A 28 -10.65 11.81 -2.08
N ASP A 29 -10.14 10.58 -2.24
CA ASP A 29 -9.78 10.00 -3.53
C ASP A 29 -11.01 9.90 -4.44
N ILE A 30 -12.13 9.37 -3.94
CA ILE A 30 -13.41 9.29 -4.67
C ILE A 30 -13.94 10.68 -5.06
N LYS A 31 -13.74 11.70 -4.20
CA LYS A 31 -14.26 13.05 -4.44
C LYS A 31 -13.42 13.89 -5.39
N GLN A 32 -12.10 13.68 -5.40
CA GLN A 32 -11.14 14.57 -6.06
C GLN A 32 -10.28 13.87 -7.12
N ASN A 33 -10.41 12.55 -7.30
CA ASN A 33 -9.56 11.71 -8.16
C ASN A 33 -8.06 11.96 -7.95
N ARG A 34 -7.66 12.25 -6.70
CA ARG A 34 -6.30 12.61 -6.32
C ARG A 34 -6.02 12.14 -4.91
N VAL A 35 -5.02 11.27 -4.77
CA VAL A 35 -4.48 10.90 -3.46
C VAL A 35 -3.72 12.10 -2.85
N PRO A 36 -4.13 12.61 -1.68
CA PRO A 36 -3.53 13.78 -1.08
C PRO A 36 -2.12 13.48 -0.54
N ASN A 37 -1.10 14.17 -1.07
CA ASN A 37 0.28 14.11 -0.54
C ASN A 37 0.33 14.43 0.97
N LYS A 38 -0.64 15.20 1.49
CA LYS A 38 -0.79 15.53 2.92
C LYS A 38 -0.95 14.30 3.83
N ALA A 39 -1.49 13.19 3.33
CA ALA A 39 -1.62 11.96 4.10
C ALA A 39 -0.43 11.00 3.88
N ILE A 40 0.12 10.99 2.65
CA ILE A 40 1.21 10.12 2.21
C ILE A 40 2.55 10.52 2.86
N ILE A 41 2.88 11.81 2.89
CA ILE A 41 4.19 12.29 3.40
C ILE A 41 4.35 11.98 4.90
N PRO A 42 3.36 12.25 5.77
CA PRO A 42 3.47 11.88 7.18
C PRO A 42 3.59 10.38 7.38
N LEU A 43 2.90 9.56 6.55
CA LEU A 43 3.02 8.11 6.63
C LEU A 43 4.44 7.67 6.29
N LEU A 44 5.05 8.17 5.21
CA LEU A 44 6.43 7.85 4.85
C LEU A 44 7.39 8.22 5.99
N LEU A 45 7.25 9.43 6.53
CA LEU A 45 8.13 9.94 7.58
C LEU A 45 8.00 9.10 8.86
N LEU A 46 6.75 8.82 9.30
CA LEU A 46 6.47 7.98 10.46
C LEU A 46 7.09 6.60 10.29
N THR A 47 6.93 6.01 9.10
CA THR A 47 7.40 4.65 8.83
C THR A 47 8.93 4.57 8.84
N LEU A 48 9.61 5.50 8.16
CA LEU A 48 11.07 5.58 8.17
C LEU A 48 11.63 5.80 9.58
N LEU A 49 11.01 6.66 10.38
CA LEU A 49 11.42 6.87 11.77
C LEU A 49 11.26 5.60 12.62
N CYS A 50 10.13 4.90 12.49
CA CYS A 50 9.90 3.64 13.21
C CYS A 50 10.96 2.59 12.85
N TRP A 51 11.31 2.42 11.58
CA TRP A 51 12.34 1.43 11.22
C TRP A 51 13.75 1.86 11.51
N LEU A 52 14.08 3.14 11.38
CA LEU A 52 15.38 3.64 11.79
C LEU A 52 15.60 3.38 13.28
N THR A 53 14.60 3.70 14.11
CA THR A 53 14.69 3.44 15.56
C THR A 53 14.83 1.94 15.86
N LEU A 54 14.06 1.08 15.18
CA LEU A 54 14.16 -0.37 15.35
C LEU A 54 15.48 -0.95 14.81
N ALA A 55 15.99 -0.45 13.68
CA ALA A 55 17.26 -0.89 13.11
C ALA A 55 18.44 -0.51 14.02
N ILE A 56 18.43 0.69 14.60
CA ILE A 56 19.43 1.14 15.58
C ILE A 56 19.39 0.26 16.83
N TRP A 57 18.20 -0.07 17.34
CA TRP A 57 18.05 -0.89 18.54
C TRP A 57 18.33 -2.38 18.34
N GLN A 58 18.01 -2.94 17.16
CA GLN A 58 18.10 -4.38 16.90
C GLN A 58 19.30 -4.77 16.02
N GLY A 59 20.03 -3.80 15.47
CA GLY A 59 21.09 -4.05 14.49
C GLY A 59 20.58 -4.52 13.12
N LYS A 60 19.27 -4.39 12.85
CA LYS A 60 18.58 -4.88 11.65
C LYS A 60 18.73 -3.95 10.44
N TRP A 61 19.97 -3.64 10.10
CA TRP A 61 20.31 -2.75 8.99
C TRP A 61 20.06 -3.39 7.63
N ALA A 62 20.18 -4.72 7.54
CA ALA A 62 19.91 -5.46 6.31
C ALA A 62 18.42 -5.40 5.95
N GLU A 63 17.53 -5.60 6.91
CA GLU A 63 16.08 -5.51 6.73
C GLU A 63 15.65 -4.08 6.38
N LEU A 64 16.26 -3.07 7.02
CA LEU A 64 16.05 -1.68 6.64
C LEU A 64 16.45 -1.42 5.19
N GLY A 65 17.67 -1.81 4.79
CA GLY A 65 18.17 -1.62 3.43
C GLY A 65 17.31 -2.34 2.39
N LEU A 66 16.92 -3.58 2.66
CA LEU A 66 16.08 -4.37 1.76
C LEU A 66 14.66 -3.81 1.67
N SER A 67 14.08 -3.33 2.78
CA SER A 67 12.77 -2.69 2.75
C SER A 67 12.78 -1.43 1.87
N ILE A 68 13.79 -0.57 2.03
CA ILE A 68 13.98 0.63 1.20
C ILE A 68 14.14 0.26 -0.27
N LEU A 69 14.96 -0.75 -0.57
CA LEU A 69 15.17 -1.23 -1.94
C LEU A 69 13.86 -1.72 -2.55
N MET A 70 13.07 -2.53 -1.83
CA MET A 70 11.77 -3.00 -2.30
C MET A 70 10.78 -1.85 -2.55
N SER A 71 10.74 -0.86 -1.67
CA SER A 71 9.93 0.34 -1.88
C SER A 71 10.34 1.12 -3.11
N LEU A 72 11.64 1.24 -3.40
CA LEU A 72 12.14 1.91 -4.60
C LEU A 72 11.81 1.13 -5.86
N CYS A 73 11.88 -0.21 -5.83
CA CYS A 73 11.43 -1.07 -6.92
C CYS A 73 9.94 -0.88 -7.19
N LEU A 74 9.10 -0.91 -6.15
CA LEU A 74 7.66 -0.69 -6.29
C LEU A 74 7.32 0.72 -6.75
N PHE A 75 8.05 1.73 -6.28
CA PHE A 75 7.89 3.10 -6.75
C PHE A 75 8.26 3.24 -8.23
N SER A 76 9.37 2.63 -8.65
CA SER A 76 9.81 2.60 -10.06
C SER A 76 8.78 1.92 -10.95
N LEU A 77 8.23 0.79 -10.51
CA LEU A 77 7.11 0.12 -11.19
C LEU A 77 5.89 1.03 -11.29
N GLY A 78 5.54 1.72 -10.19
CA GLY A 78 4.46 2.70 -10.18
C GLY A 78 4.69 3.87 -11.15
N ILE A 79 5.92 4.36 -11.29
CA ILE A 79 6.28 5.39 -12.28
C ILE A 79 6.12 4.86 -13.71
N CYS A 80 6.61 3.65 -13.99
CA CYS A 80 6.45 3.03 -15.30
C CYS A 80 4.96 2.90 -15.69
N LEU A 81 4.12 2.50 -14.74
CA LEU A 81 2.66 2.40 -14.94
C LEU A 81 1.98 3.76 -15.05
N ASN A 82 2.49 4.78 -14.34
CA ASN A 82 2.03 6.15 -14.48
C ASN A 82 2.39 6.75 -15.86
N TYR A 83 3.54 6.40 -16.42
CA TYR A 83 3.94 6.87 -17.75
C TYR A 83 3.02 6.37 -18.87
N ILE A 84 2.36 5.23 -18.68
CA ILE A 84 1.38 4.66 -19.61
C ILE A 84 -0.05 5.14 -19.25
N ASP A 85 -0.19 6.09 -18.32
CA ASP A 85 -1.47 6.60 -17.79
C ASP A 85 -2.39 5.51 -17.18
N TRP A 86 -1.82 4.36 -16.79
CA TRP A 86 -2.58 3.27 -16.15
C TRP A 86 -2.85 3.53 -14.67
N ILE A 87 -1.93 4.23 -14.00
CA ILE A 87 -1.97 4.46 -12.56
C ILE A 87 -1.70 5.93 -12.24
N GLY A 88 -2.43 6.50 -11.29
CA GLY A 88 -2.16 7.85 -10.79
C GLY A 88 -0.86 7.90 -9.96
N MET A 89 -0.09 8.98 -10.07
CA MET A 89 1.13 9.17 -9.27
C MET A 89 0.88 9.08 -7.74
N GLY A 90 -0.34 9.37 -7.30
CA GLY A 90 -0.75 9.17 -5.90
C GLY A 90 -0.73 7.70 -5.45
N ASP A 91 -1.28 6.82 -6.29
CA ASP A 91 -1.33 5.39 -6.04
C ASP A 91 0.06 4.74 -6.10
N ALA A 92 0.90 5.18 -7.04
CA ALA A 92 2.29 4.75 -7.14
C ALA A 92 3.06 5.02 -5.83
N LYS A 93 2.86 6.20 -5.23
CA LYS A 93 3.46 6.54 -3.93
C LYS A 93 2.88 5.70 -2.79
N CYS A 94 1.57 5.47 -2.79
CA CYS A 94 0.94 4.64 -1.76
C CYS A 94 1.42 3.19 -1.84
N MET A 95 1.50 2.62 -3.04
CA MET A 95 2.03 1.27 -3.26
C MET A 95 3.48 1.16 -2.77
N ALA A 96 4.32 2.17 -3.04
CA ALA A 96 5.68 2.19 -2.56
C ALA A 96 5.75 2.16 -1.02
N ILE A 97 5.01 3.04 -0.34
CA ILE A 97 5.04 3.13 1.13
C ILE A 97 4.45 1.88 1.79
N LEU A 98 3.36 1.33 1.26
CA LEU A 98 2.77 0.10 1.80
C LEU A 98 3.69 -1.11 1.59
N GLY A 99 4.37 -1.18 0.44
CA GLY A 99 5.37 -2.20 0.19
C GLY A 99 6.59 -2.07 1.10
N LEU A 100 7.03 -0.85 1.36
CA LEU A 100 8.02 -0.53 2.38
C LEU A 100 7.56 -1.15 3.74
N ILE A 101 6.29 -0.91 4.14
CA ILE A 101 5.69 -1.42 5.39
C ILE A 101 5.79 -2.94 5.48
N ILE A 102 5.35 -3.62 4.42
CA ILE A 102 5.32 -5.09 4.34
C ILE A 102 6.74 -5.68 4.34
N ALA A 103 7.66 -5.09 3.60
CA ALA A 103 9.03 -5.60 3.44
C ALA A 103 9.80 -5.70 4.75
N TRP A 104 9.50 -4.82 5.72
CA TRP A 104 10.08 -4.87 7.05
C TRP A 104 9.67 -6.13 7.84
N PHE A 105 8.42 -6.57 7.68
CA PHE A 105 7.94 -7.79 8.34
C PHE A 105 8.41 -9.04 7.60
N SER A 106 8.40 -9.00 6.27
CA SER A 106 8.83 -10.12 5.44
C SER A 106 9.13 -9.68 4.01
N ILE A 107 10.38 -9.91 3.59
CA ILE A 107 10.84 -9.63 2.22
C ILE A 107 10.05 -10.45 1.19
N PRO A 108 9.84 -11.78 1.36
CA PRO A 108 9.01 -12.55 0.44
C PRO A 108 7.58 -12.00 0.30
N ALA A 109 6.98 -11.55 1.41
CA ALA A 109 5.62 -11.01 1.37
C ALA A 109 5.54 -9.70 0.57
N SER A 110 6.59 -8.88 0.59
CA SER A 110 6.67 -7.67 -0.23
C SER A 110 6.76 -7.96 -1.73
N LEU A 111 7.29 -9.12 -2.14
CA LEU A 111 7.30 -9.54 -3.55
C LEU A 111 5.94 -10.05 -4.01
N VAL A 112 5.18 -10.67 -3.10
CA VAL A 112 3.82 -11.15 -3.38
C VAL A 112 2.82 -10.00 -3.41
N PHE A 113 3.05 -8.94 -2.64
CA PHE A 113 2.18 -7.76 -2.55
C PHE A 113 1.75 -7.15 -3.91
N PRO A 114 2.65 -6.81 -4.87
CA PRO A 114 2.24 -6.31 -6.18
C PRO A 114 1.42 -7.32 -6.99
N LEU A 115 1.70 -8.63 -6.85
CA LEU A 115 0.90 -9.68 -7.51
C LEU A 115 -0.53 -9.73 -6.97
N VAL A 116 -0.71 -9.55 -5.67
CA VAL A 116 -2.04 -9.47 -5.03
C VAL A 116 -2.81 -8.24 -5.53
N ILE A 117 -2.15 -7.09 -5.67
CA ILE A 117 -2.76 -5.89 -6.26
C ILE A 117 -3.24 -6.17 -7.68
N VAL A 118 -2.38 -6.71 -8.54
CA VAL A 118 -2.74 -7.05 -9.93
C VAL A 118 -3.92 -8.02 -9.98
N ALA A 119 -3.91 -9.06 -9.15
CA ALA A 119 -5.01 -10.02 -9.06
C ALA A 119 -6.34 -9.35 -8.66
N LEU A 120 -6.33 -8.49 -7.64
CA LEU A 120 -7.54 -7.79 -7.19
C LEU A 120 -8.06 -6.80 -8.24
N VAL A 121 -7.16 -6.09 -8.93
CA VAL A 121 -7.54 -5.18 -10.02
C VAL A 121 -8.17 -5.96 -11.16
N LEU A 122 -7.57 -7.08 -11.59
CA LEU A 122 -8.12 -7.94 -12.64
C LEU A 122 -9.50 -8.49 -12.28
N VAL A 123 -9.65 -9.02 -11.06
CA VAL A 123 -10.95 -9.52 -10.57
C VAL A 123 -11.99 -8.40 -10.56
N SER A 124 -11.62 -7.20 -10.12
CA SER A 124 -12.53 -6.06 -10.08
C SER A 124 -12.96 -5.61 -11.48
N VAL A 125 -12.03 -5.55 -12.44
CA VAL A 125 -12.33 -5.21 -13.84
C VAL A 125 -13.23 -6.26 -14.47
N LEU A 126 -12.95 -7.55 -14.28
CA LEU A 126 -13.78 -8.64 -14.78
C LEU A 126 -15.20 -8.60 -14.19
N ALA A 127 -15.31 -8.33 -12.88
CA ALA A 127 -16.60 -8.19 -12.22
C ALA A 127 -17.41 -7.01 -12.79
N LEU A 128 -16.77 -5.86 -13.02
CA LEU A 128 -17.43 -4.74 -13.67
C LEU A 128 -17.91 -5.10 -15.09
N LEU A 129 -17.03 -5.68 -15.92
CA LEU A 129 -17.36 -6.09 -17.29
C LEU A 129 -18.54 -7.06 -17.32
N PHE A 130 -18.60 -7.99 -16.37
CA PHE A 130 -19.71 -8.92 -16.22
C PHE A 130 -21.01 -8.21 -15.85
N LEU A 131 -20.97 -7.25 -14.92
CA LEU A 131 -22.14 -6.47 -14.52
C LEU A 131 -22.66 -5.57 -15.66
N ASP A 132 -21.77 -5.00 -16.46
CA ASP A 132 -22.09 -4.21 -17.66
C ASP A 132 -22.69 -5.10 -18.76
N ALA A 133 -22.13 -6.29 -18.97
CA ALA A 133 -22.66 -7.27 -19.92
C ALA A 133 -24.08 -7.75 -19.59
N ILE A 134 -24.46 -7.73 -18.30
CA ILE A 134 -25.81 -8.09 -17.82
C ILE A 134 -26.72 -6.85 -17.73
N GLY A 135 -26.20 -5.65 -18.06
CA GLY A 135 -26.95 -4.40 -18.11
C GLY A 135 -27.28 -3.81 -16.74
N LEU A 136 -26.59 -4.23 -15.68
CA LEU A 136 -26.81 -3.73 -14.31
C LEU A 136 -26.11 -2.40 -14.05
N ILE A 137 -25.02 -2.13 -14.75
CA ILE A 137 -24.24 -0.89 -14.66
C ILE A 137 -23.80 -0.44 -16.05
N ASP A 138 -23.31 0.80 -16.14
CA ASP A 138 -22.65 1.36 -17.32
C ASP A 138 -21.19 1.68 -16.94
N ILE A 139 -20.25 0.88 -17.43
CA ILE A 139 -18.81 1.01 -17.13
C ILE A 139 -18.23 2.36 -17.55
N SER A 140 -18.81 3.01 -18.56
CA SER A 140 -18.30 4.29 -19.07
C SER A 140 -18.28 5.38 -18.00
N ARG A 141 -19.06 5.21 -16.91
CA ARG A 141 -19.14 6.11 -15.76
C ARG A 141 -18.09 5.85 -14.68
N PHE A 142 -17.42 4.70 -14.69
CA PHE A 142 -16.43 4.29 -13.68
C PHE A 142 -15.01 4.38 -14.21
N LYS A 143 -14.55 5.59 -14.55
CA LYS A 143 -13.13 5.81 -14.91
C LYS A 143 -12.25 5.73 -13.66
N VAL A 144 -11.51 4.62 -13.52
CA VAL A 144 -10.25 4.52 -12.76
C VAL A 144 -10.34 4.79 -11.24
N VAL A 145 -11.51 4.52 -10.60
CA VAL A 145 -11.71 4.71 -9.15
C VAL A 145 -11.32 3.47 -8.31
N LEU A 146 -10.86 2.39 -8.93
CA LEU A 146 -10.72 1.08 -8.28
C LEU A 146 -9.33 0.76 -7.75
N LEU A 147 -8.31 1.54 -8.10
CA LEU A 147 -6.94 1.17 -7.81
C LEU A 147 -6.59 1.37 -6.33
N TYR A 148 -6.88 2.54 -5.76
CA TYR A 148 -6.58 2.85 -4.36
C TYR A 148 -7.24 1.87 -3.35
N PRO A 149 -8.55 1.52 -3.47
CA PRO A 149 -9.17 0.53 -2.60
C PRO A 149 -8.54 -0.86 -2.73
N SER A 150 -8.18 -1.27 -3.95
CA SER A 150 -7.53 -2.58 -4.19
C SER A 150 -6.16 -2.67 -3.52
N ILE A 151 -5.39 -1.57 -3.51
CA ILE A 151 -4.09 -1.47 -2.85
C ILE A 151 -4.22 -1.62 -1.33
N LEU A 152 -5.22 -0.96 -0.72
CA LEU A 152 -5.49 -1.08 0.72
C LEU A 152 -5.95 -2.49 1.11
N ILE A 153 -6.82 -3.11 0.29
CA ILE A 153 -7.28 -4.48 0.53
C ILE A 153 -6.12 -5.47 0.39
N ALA A 154 -5.29 -5.34 -0.64
CA ALA A 154 -4.08 -6.14 -0.80
C ALA A 154 -3.18 -6.03 0.43
N PHE A 155 -2.96 -4.80 0.92
CA PHE A 155 -2.15 -4.55 2.11
C PHE A 155 -2.74 -5.24 3.34
N GLY A 156 -4.04 -5.11 3.56
CA GLY A 156 -4.75 -5.78 4.66
C GLY A 156 -4.60 -7.31 4.62
N PHE A 157 -4.79 -7.93 3.45
CA PHE A 157 -4.61 -9.38 3.28
C PHE A 157 -3.16 -9.82 3.51
N THR A 158 -2.19 -9.11 2.96
CA THR A 158 -0.77 -9.43 3.17
C THR A 158 -0.36 -9.27 4.63
N MET A 159 -0.85 -8.24 5.32
CA MET A 159 -0.60 -8.06 6.76
C MET A 159 -1.27 -9.15 7.60
N LEU A 160 -2.51 -9.54 7.29
CA LEU A 160 -3.17 -10.66 7.97
C LEU A 160 -2.42 -11.99 7.80
N TYR A 161 -1.81 -12.21 6.64
CA TYR A 161 -0.96 -13.38 6.42
C TYR A 161 0.31 -13.35 7.28
N LEU A 162 0.89 -12.16 7.50
CA LEU A 162 2.09 -11.96 8.29
C LEU A 162 1.89 -12.02 9.81
N MET A 163 0.66 -11.83 10.28
CA MET A 163 0.31 -11.84 11.70
C MET A 163 -0.17 -13.20 12.22
N LYS A 164 -0.20 -14.23 11.36
CA LYS A 164 -0.46 -15.62 11.73
C LYS A 164 0.82 -16.33 12.16
#